data_AF-A0A4Y8AJL1-F1
#
_entry.id   AF-A0A4Y8AJL1-F1
#
_cell.length_a   1.000
_cell.length_b   1.000
_cell.length_c   1.000
_cell.angle_alpha   90.00
_cell.angle_beta   90.00
_cell.angle_gamma   90.00
#
_symmetry.space_group_name_H-M   'P 1'
#
loop_
_entity.id
_entity.type
_entity.pdbx_description
1 polymer ?
#
loop_
_entity_poly.entity_id
_entity_poly.type
_entity_poly.pdbx_seq_one_letter_code
_entity_poly.pdbx_strand_id
1 'polypeptide(L)'
;MKIYLYDTETDCIGSGSLSSAYVKSQLDAAAGADVAVHISSVGGSAFDAIAIYDLLKKYPGNVTTHIDALAASAASVVAMAGSKIVMSKYALLMIHKPMVGSGGNADELLKDVQMLNVVQSRLAQIYIDKSGLDGVTVNSLINSVTWMTADQALNLGFIDAIEDYTETIINSALIKKYTDTAPAVYQRCINKILTQKTTMNTDNQELIERTTSVLDKIMNFFKRVVNKQTITDKGTLHHSGDLSEGADVYQDEDLTTPAVTDTYTTADGEQLAVKQGKVAKLTPVAMDEEGEENMPAARFKLPVKPGEVQNRLQEVKARLHAQNALLNEAKTALEEAQSRLAKTREEVKNEIKSDFTPEGSKRSSKAKTETQPFFAPQSPLAQNAVKRAVAP
;
A
#
# COMPACT_ATOMS: atom_id res chain seq x y z
N MET A 1 29.75 15.45 6.55
CA MET A 1 29.40 15.48 7.98
C MET A 1 28.30 14.48 8.28
N LYS A 2 28.21 13.94 9.50
CA LYS A 2 27.12 13.03 9.90
C LYS A 2 26.25 13.68 10.98
N ILE A 3 24.94 13.55 10.86
CA ILE A 3 23.95 13.98 11.85
C ILE A 3 23.14 12.75 12.24
N TYR A 4 22.97 12.50 13.54
CA TYR A 4 22.22 11.35 14.05
C TYR A 4 20.94 11.82 14.72
N LEU A 5 19.80 11.34 14.22
CA LEU A 5 18.45 11.56 14.75
C LEU A 5 17.94 10.25 15.33
N TYR A 6 18.55 9.86 16.45
CA TYR A 6 18.25 8.62 17.15
C TYR A 6 17.50 8.96 18.43
N ASP A 7 16.35 8.35 18.63
CA ASP A 7 15.58 8.59 19.85
C ASP A 7 16.39 8.23 21.09
N THR A 8 16.14 8.98 22.15
CA THR A 8 16.62 8.65 23.49
C THR A 8 15.41 8.45 24.41
N GLU A 9 15.65 8.15 25.68
CA GLU A 9 14.57 8.06 26.67
C GLU A 9 13.79 9.38 26.81
N THR A 10 14.41 10.52 26.47
CA THR A 10 13.83 11.86 26.64
C THR A 10 13.59 12.59 25.33
N ASP A 11 14.35 12.25 24.29
CA ASP A 11 14.35 12.99 23.03
C ASP A 11 13.74 12.19 21.89
N CYS A 12 12.90 12.86 21.12
CA CYS A 12 12.32 12.39 19.86
C CYS A 12 12.26 13.57 18.89
N ILE A 13 11.78 13.38 17.66
CA ILE A 13 11.71 14.49 16.69
C ILE A 13 10.94 15.68 17.29
N GLY A 14 11.60 16.83 17.39
CA GLY A 14 11.04 18.02 18.03
C GLY A 14 11.53 18.34 19.44
N SER A 15 12.39 17.52 20.04
CA SER A 15 12.98 17.81 21.35
C SER A 15 14.49 17.62 21.37
N GLY A 16 15.15 18.36 22.27
CA GLY A 16 16.58 18.24 22.56
C GLY A 16 17.46 18.16 21.31
N SER A 17 18.21 17.07 21.22
CA SER A 17 19.15 16.76 20.13
C SER A 17 18.49 16.30 18.82
N LEU A 18 17.16 16.24 18.77
CA LEU A 18 16.36 15.88 17.59
C LEU A 18 15.43 17.02 17.15
N SER A 19 15.68 18.23 17.66
CA SER A 19 14.93 19.44 17.28
C SER A 19 15.46 20.11 16.01
N SER A 20 14.62 20.88 15.35
CA SER A 20 14.98 21.71 14.18
C SER A 20 16.08 22.71 14.50
N ALA A 21 16.11 23.26 15.72
CA ALA A 21 17.18 24.14 16.18
C ALA A 21 18.53 23.41 16.25
N TYR A 22 18.54 22.19 16.77
CA TYR A 22 19.74 21.36 16.79
C TYR A 22 20.20 21.03 15.37
N VAL A 23 19.31 20.53 14.52
CA VAL A 23 19.65 20.21 13.12
C VAL A 23 20.20 21.43 12.40
N LYS A 24 19.58 22.61 12.57
CA LYS A 24 20.10 23.86 12.01
C LYS A 24 21.54 24.12 12.47
N SER A 25 21.83 23.99 13.75
CA SER A 25 23.19 24.21 14.27
C SER A 25 24.22 23.25 13.67
N GLN A 26 23.81 21.99 13.42
CA GLN A 26 24.66 21.00 12.77
C GLN A 26 24.90 21.33 11.29
N LEU A 27 23.88 21.80 10.58
CA LEU A 27 24.01 22.25 9.19
C LEU A 27 24.88 23.50 9.08
N ASP A 28 24.74 24.46 10.00
CA ASP A 28 25.61 25.64 10.07
C ASP A 28 27.08 25.22 10.27
N ALA A 29 27.33 24.25 11.15
CA ALA A 29 28.67 23.69 11.39
C ALA A 29 29.22 22.90 10.19
N ALA A 30 28.34 22.27 9.40
CA ALA A 30 28.72 21.58 8.17
C ALA A 30 29.21 22.54 7.06
N ALA A 31 28.85 23.82 7.14
CA ALA A 31 29.35 24.91 6.30
C ALA A 31 29.32 24.62 4.78
N GLY A 32 28.26 23.96 4.31
CA GLY A 32 28.05 23.62 2.89
C GLY A 32 28.67 22.30 2.45
N ALA A 33 29.37 21.58 3.33
CA ALA A 33 29.84 20.22 3.04
C ALA A 33 28.66 19.24 2.99
N ASP A 34 28.80 18.15 2.22
CA ASP A 34 27.79 17.09 2.14
C ASP A 34 27.48 16.49 3.53
N VAL A 35 26.20 16.17 3.75
CA VAL A 35 25.68 15.69 5.03
C VAL A 35 25.00 14.33 4.85
N ALA A 36 25.33 13.40 5.74
CA ALA A 36 24.59 12.15 5.92
C ALA A 36 23.75 12.25 7.20
N VAL A 37 22.43 12.16 7.06
CA VAL A 37 21.47 12.19 8.18
C VAL A 37 21.03 10.77 8.48
N HIS A 38 21.44 10.24 9.62
CA HIS A 38 21.13 8.91 10.11
C HIS A 38 19.90 8.95 11.01
N ILE A 39 18.89 8.12 10.73
CA ILE A 39 17.57 8.16 11.36
C ILE A 39 17.24 6.81 11.98
N SER A 40 16.94 6.84 13.28
CA SER A 40 16.38 5.73 14.04
C SER A 40 15.41 6.30 15.07
N SER A 41 14.22 6.68 14.60
CA SER A 41 13.24 7.43 15.39
C SER A 41 11.79 7.00 15.14
N VAL A 42 11.02 6.97 16.21
CA VAL A 42 9.56 6.75 16.23
C VAL A 42 8.77 7.98 15.77
N GLY A 43 9.43 9.12 15.59
CA GLY A 43 8.83 10.39 15.21
C GLY A 43 8.65 11.35 16.39
N GLY A 44 7.59 12.15 16.38
CA GLY A 44 7.37 13.22 17.36
C GLY A 44 6.57 14.37 16.77
N SER A 45 7.06 15.60 16.93
CA SER A 45 6.42 16.83 16.45
C SER A 45 6.37 16.91 14.93
N ALA A 46 5.16 16.94 14.36
CA ALA A 46 4.95 17.10 12.92
C ALA A 46 5.48 18.46 12.40
N PHE A 47 5.31 19.54 13.18
CA PHE A 47 5.77 20.86 12.78
C PHE A 47 7.29 20.96 12.77
N ASP A 48 7.94 20.33 13.77
CA ASP A 48 9.39 20.34 13.83
C ASP A 48 10.00 19.46 12.74
N ALA A 49 9.36 18.32 12.41
CA ALA A 49 9.74 17.52 11.25
C ALA A 49 9.64 18.29 9.93
N ILE A 50 8.59 19.09 9.73
CA ILE A 50 8.48 19.97 8.55
C ILE A 50 9.61 21.01 8.54
N ALA A 51 9.94 21.60 9.69
CA ALA A 51 11.04 22.56 9.79
C ALA A 51 12.40 21.92 9.47
N ILE A 52 12.65 20.70 9.98
CA ILE A 52 13.85 19.92 9.66
C ILE A 52 13.87 19.58 8.16
N TYR A 53 12.76 19.10 7.60
CA TYR A 53 12.64 18.79 6.18
C TYR A 53 13.03 20.00 5.31
N ASP A 54 12.49 21.18 5.65
CA ASP A 54 12.78 22.43 4.96
C ASP A 54 14.26 22.84 5.06
N LEU A 55 14.85 22.72 6.26
CA LEU A 55 16.27 23.02 6.48
C LEU A 55 17.16 22.12 5.62
N LEU A 56 16.86 20.83 5.57
CA LEU A 56 17.60 19.85 4.79
C LEU A 56 17.42 20.07 3.28
N LYS A 57 16.21 20.36 2.80
CA LYS A 57 15.94 20.65 1.37
C LYS A 57 16.60 21.94 0.88
N LYS A 58 16.73 22.95 1.75
CA LYS A 58 17.37 24.24 1.41
C LYS A 58 18.88 24.23 1.59
N TYR A 59 19.44 23.18 2.18
CA TYR A 59 20.86 23.09 2.43
C TYR A 59 21.64 22.99 1.11
N PRO A 60 22.73 23.78 0.91
CA PRO A 60 23.43 23.83 -0.37
C PRO A 60 24.28 22.59 -0.68
N GLY A 61 24.69 21.83 0.33
CA GLY A 61 25.40 20.56 0.13
C GLY A 61 24.45 19.39 -0.12
N ASN A 62 24.97 18.26 -0.60
CA ASN A 62 24.14 17.07 -0.80
C ASN A 62 23.71 16.49 0.55
N VAL A 63 22.44 16.15 0.68
CA VAL A 63 21.88 15.51 1.87
C VAL A 63 21.51 14.08 1.54
N THR A 64 22.23 13.10 2.10
CA THR A 64 21.82 11.69 2.05
C THR A 64 21.15 11.32 3.38
N THR A 65 19.90 10.85 3.34
CA THR A 65 19.24 10.30 4.52
C THR A 65 19.44 8.79 4.57
N HIS A 66 19.80 8.28 5.75
CA HIS A 66 19.94 6.87 6.06
C HIS A 66 18.89 6.49 7.08
N ILE A 67 18.03 5.52 6.76
CA ILE A 67 17.10 4.91 7.70
C ILE A 67 17.79 3.65 8.24
N ASP A 68 18.41 3.78 9.41
CA ASP A 68 19.29 2.74 9.95
C ASP A 68 18.49 1.61 10.62
N ALA A 69 17.38 1.96 11.28
CA ALA A 69 16.49 1.00 11.93
C ALA A 69 15.01 1.38 11.81
N LEU A 70 14.67 2.65 12.04
CA LEU A 70 13.27 3.10 12.03
C LEU A 70 13.16 4.54 11.57
N ALA A 71 12.24 4.80 10.66
CA ALA A 71 11.69 6.13 10.42
C ALA A 71 10.17 6.04 10.46
N ALA A 72 9.57 6.33 11.62
CA ALA A 72 8.12 6.31 11.79
C ALA A 72 7.56 7.72 12.00
N SER A 73 6.31 7.93 11.57
CA SER A 73 5.56 9.16 11.87
C SER A 73 6.33 10.42 11.43
N ALA A 74 6.58 11.38 12.31
CA ALA A 74 7.31 12.60 11.95
C ALA A 74 8.75 12.33 11.43
N ALA A 75 9.38 11.22 11.82
CA ALA A 75 10.72 10.86 11.33
C ALA A 75 10.71 10.40 9.87
N SER A 76 9.63 9.77 9.39
CA SER A 76 9.51 9.43 7.97
C SER A 76 9.40 10.68 7.10
N VAL A 77 8.74 11.74 7.58
CA VAL A 77 8.74 13.06 6.91
C VAL A 77 10.16 13.61 6.77
N VAL A 78 10.96 13.56 7.84
CA VAL A 78 12.37 14.02 7.81
C VAL A 78 13.19 13.20 6.82
N ALA A 79 12.99 11.87 6.78
CA ALA A 79 13.70 11.00 5.85
C ALA A 79 13.50 11.41 4.39
N MET A 80 12.30 11.86 4.01
CA MET A 80 11.98 12.31 2.64
C MET A 80 12.76 13.59 2.22
N ALA A 81 13.44 14.26 3.15
CA ALA A 81 14.21 15.46 2.85
C ALA A 81 15.48 15.18 2.03
N GLY A 82 16.04 13.98 2.14
CA GLY A 82 17.26 13.60 1.42
C GLY A 82 17.12 13.77 -0.09
N SER A 83 18.21 14.20 -0.75
CA SER A 83 18.34 14.08 -2.21
C SER A 83 18.61 12.63 -2.63
N LYS A 84 19.17 11.84 -1.70
CA LYS A 84 19.24 10.38 -1.77
C LYS A 84 18.80 9.80 -0.44
N ILE A 85 17.97 8.76 -0.48
CA ILE A 85 17.43 8.08 0.69
C ILE A 85 17.86 6.61 0.64
N VAL A 86 18.63 6.20 1.63
CA VAL A 86 19.14 4.85 1.79
C VAL A 86 18.47 4.23 3.01
N MET A 87 18.04 2.99 2.91
CA MET A 87 17.41 2.28 4.03
C MET A 87 18.13 0.97 4.29
N SER A 88 18.50 0.72 5.53
CA SER A 88 19.03 -0.57 5.94
C SER A 88 18.03 -1.68 5.62
N LYS A 89 18.51 -2.83 5.14
CA LYS A 89 17.69 -3.99 4.75
C LYS A 89 16.64 -4.41 5.78
N TYR A 90 16.99 -4.27 7.06
CA TYR A 90 16.12 -4.68 8.18
C TYR A 90 15.41 -3.52 8.87
N ALA A 91 15.56 -2.31 8.34
CA ALA A 91 14.85 -1.16 8.87
C ALA A 91 13.36 -1.17 8.49
N LEU A 92 12.59 -0.34 9.18
CA LEU A 92 11.18 -0.10 8.88
C LEU A 92 10.91 1.39 8.62
N LEU A 93 10.02 1.64 7.68
CA LEU A 93 9.45 2.96 7.40
C LEU A 93 7.96 2.89 7.74
N MET A 94 7.46 3.86 8.50
CA MET A 94 6.04 3.91 8.87
C MET A 94 5.43 5.28 8.64
N ILE A 95 4.26 5.29 8.01
CA ILE A 95 3.47 6.49 7.78
C ILE A 95 2.05 6.30 8.31
N HIS A 96 1.54 7.34 8.97
CA HIS A 96 0.20 7.33 9.57
C HIS A 96 -0.34 8.76 9.69
N LYS A 97 -1.61 8.90 10.08
CA LYS A 97 -2.26 10.20 10.27
C LYS A 97 -1.57 11.04 11.35
N PRO A 98 -1.50 12.37 11.21
CA PRO A 98 -1.12 13.22 12.34
C PRO A 98 -2.11 13.04 13.49
N MET A 99 -1.61 13.12 14.72
CA MET A 99 -2.40 12.94 15.93
C MET A 99 -2.18 14.11 16.87
N VAL A 100 -3.24 14.51 17.57
CA VAL A 100 -3.19 15.47 18.68
C VAL A 100 -4.01 14.90 19.83
N GLY A 101 -3.53 15.10 21.07
CA GLY A 101 -4.37 14.91 22.26
C GLY A 101 -5.15 16.18 22.51
N SER A 102 -6.48 16.12 22.43
CA SER A 102 -7.36 17.26 22.69
C SER A 102 -8.55 16.90 23.55
N GLY A 103 -9.10 17.90 24.24
CA GLY A 103 -10.31 17.83 25.06
C GLY A 103 -11.01 19.18 25.07
N GLY A 104 -12.34 19.19 25.03
CA GLY A 104 -13.13 20.41 24.92
C GLY A 104 -14.58 20.11 24.53
N ASN A 105 -15.34 21.15 24.22
CA ASN A 105 -16.68 21.01 23.66
C ASN A 105 -16.64 20.59 22.17
N ALA A 106 -17.81 20.32 21.58
CA ALA A 106 -17.91 19.82 20.21
C ALA A 106 -17.27 20.74 19.16
N ASP A 107 -17.41 22.07 19.32
CA ASP A 107 -16.85 23.04 18.38
C ASP A 107 -15.32 23.13 18.48
N GLU A 108 -14.77 22.96 19.68
CA GLU A 108 -13.32 22.91 19.91
C GLU A 108 -12.72 21.66 19.27
N LEU A 109 -13.31 20.49 19.52
CA LEU A 109 -12.85 19.23 18.92
C LEU A 109 -12.96 19.25 17.38
N LEU A 110 -14.00 19.89 16.84
CA LEU A 110 -14.15 20.03 15.39
C LEU A 110 -13.04 20.91 14.77
N LYS A 111 -12.60 21.97 15.46
CA LYS A 111 -11.45 22.78 15.02
C LYS A 111 -10.16 21.97 14.96
N ASP A 112 -9.94 21.09 15.93
CA ASP A 112 -8.77 20.21 15.92
C ASP A 112 -8.80 19.20 14.77
N VAL A 113 -9.97 18.62 14.48
CA VAL A 113 -10.13 17.74 13.30
C VAL A 113 -9.82 18.50 12.01
N GLN A 114 -10.30 19.73 11.87
CA GLN A 114 -10.01 20.58 10.70
C GLN A 114 -8.50 20.86 10.58
N MET A 115 -7.86 21.21 11.69
CA MET A 115 -6.41 21.45 11.73
C MET A 115 -5.61 20.19 11.37
N LEU A 116 -5.96 19.02 11.91
CA LEU A 116 -5.32 17.74 11.57
C LEU A 116 -5.46 17.39 10.08
N ASN A 117 -6.62 17.67 9.47
CA ASN A 117 -6.81 17.46 8.02
C ASN A 117 -5.87 18.36 7.19
N VAL A 118 -5.69 19.62 7.60
CA VAL A 118 -4.73 20.53 6.95
C VAL A 118 -3.31 19.99 7.10
N VAL A 119 -2.91 19.57 8.30
CA VAL A 119 -1.58 18.99 8.55
C VAL A 119 -1.38 17.73 7.71
N GLN A 120 -2.35 16.80 7.68
CA GLN A 120 -2.28 15.58 6.87
C GLN A 120 -2.07 15.93 5.40
N SER A 121 -2.80 16.90 4.85
CA SER A 121 -2.64 17.30 3.44
C SER A 121 -1.22 17.78 3.11
N ARG A 122 -0.56 18.46 4.06
CA ARG A 122 0.82 18.93 3.89
C ARG A 122 1.82 17.79 3.99
N LEU A 123 1.66 16.90 4.95
CA LEU A 123 2.53 15.72 5.10
C LEU A 123 2.38 14.76 3.91
N ALA A 124 1.15 14.57 3.42
CA ALA A 124 0.89 13.75 2.24
C ALA A 124 1.62 14.27 1.00
N GLN A 125 1.69 15.60 0.81
CA GLN A 125 2.40 16.18 -0.33
C GLN A 125 3.89 15.80 -0.34
N ILE A 126 4.54 15.77 0.83
CA ILE A 126 5.95 15.37 0.93
C ILE A 126 6.16 13.94 0.44
N TYR A 127 5.25 13.03 0.80
CA TYR A 127 5.31 11.64 0.33
C TYR A 127 4.99 11.52 -1.16
N ILE A 128 4.01 12.26 -1.67
CA ILE A 128 3.68 12.32 -3.11
C ILE A 128 4.91 12.78 -3.89
N ASP A 129 5.53 13.88 -3.46
CA ASP A 129 6.70 14.47 -4.14
C ASP A 129 7.88 13.50 -4.18
N LYS A 130 8.08 12.71 -3.12
CA LYS A 130 9.16 11.72 -3.07
C LYS A 130 8.86 10.45 -3.86
N SER A 131 7.66 9.88 -3.66
CA SER A 131 7.29 8.56 -4.20
C SER A 131 6.80 8.59 -5.65
N GLY A 132 6.28 9.72 -6.12
CA GLY A 132 5.60 9.82 -7.40
C GLY A 132 4.21 9.16 -7.43
N LEU A 133 3.72 8.64 -6.30
CA LEU A 133 2.39 8.07 -6.17
C LEU A 133 1.31 9.16 -6.18
N ASP A 134 0.11 8.82 -6.63
CA ASP A 134 -1.02 9.75 -6.60
C ASP A 134 -1.51 9.99 -5.17
N GLY A 135 -2.21 11.12 -4.97
CA GLY A 135 -2.69 11.54 -3.66
C GLY A 135 -3.71 10.59 -3.04
N VAL A 136 -4.50 9.85 -3.83
CA VAL A 136 -5.46 8.88 -3.29
C VAL A 136 -4.71 7.70 -2.68
N THR A 137 -3.73 7.17 -3.40
CA THR A 137 -2.86 6.08 -2.93
C THR A 137 -2.11 6.49 -1.67
N VAL A 138 -1.43 7.63 -1.67
CA VAL A 138 -0.68 8.11 -0.48
C VAL A 138 -1.60 8.31 0.72
N ASN A 139 -2.77 8.92 0.54
CA ASN A 139 -3.72 9.09 1.64
C ASN A 139 -4.26 7.75 2.15
N SER A 140 -4.46 6.75 1.28
CA SER A 140 -4.83 5.40 1.72
C SER A 140 -3.75 4.80 2.62
N LEU A 141 -2.47 4.90 2.23
CA LEU A 141 -1.36 4.38 3.03
C LEU A 141 -1.26 5.09 4.40
N ILE A 142 -1.42 6.41 4.43
CA ILE A 142 -1.44 7.20 5.68
C ILE A 142 -2.62 6.75 6.57
N ASN A 143 -3.81 6.58 5.99
CA ASN A 143 -5.00 6.21 6.76
C ASN A 143 -4.93 4.79 7.33
N SER A 144 -4.19 3.89 6.67
CA SER A 144 -4.04 2.49 7.08
C SER A 144 -2.94 2.24 8.12
N VAL A 145 -2.20 3.26 8.56
CA VAL A 145 -1.02 3.09 9.43
C VAL A 145 -0.03 2.11 8.79
N THR A 146 0.53 2.49 7.65
CA THR A 146 1.32 1.58 6.83
C THR A 146 2.74 1.44 7.36
N TRP A 147 3.14 0.20 7.61
CA TRP A 147 4.51 -0.22 7.87
C TRP A 147 5.09 -0.82 6.59
N MET A 148 6.31 -0.41 6.25
CA MET A 148 7.02 -0.83 5.05
C MET A 148 8.40 -1.37 5.41
N THR A 149 8.72 -2.54 4.86
CA THR A 149 10.10 -3.03 4.78
C THR A 149 10.91 -2.20 3.78
N ALA A 150 12.23 -2.36 3.78
CA ALA A 150 13.11 -1.70 2.80
C ALA A 150 12.70 -2.01 1.34
N ASP A 151 12.38 -3.28 1.03
CA ASP A 151 11.91 -3.68 -0.31
C ASP A 151 10.59 -3.00 -0.68
N GLN A 152 9.62 -2.95 0.24
CA GLN A 152 8.33 -2.30 0.00
C GLN A 152 8.49 -0.79 -0.19
N ALA A 153 9.30 -0.15 0.64
CA ALA A 153 9.59 1.28 0.55
C ALA A 153 10.31 1.62 -0.77
N LEU A 154 11.21 0.76 -1.25
CA LEU A 154 11.90 0.92 -2.53
C LEU A 154 10.91 0.79 -3.68
N ASN A 155 10.10 -0.27 -3.68
CA ASN A 155 9.11 -0.54 -4.72
C ASN A 155 8.05 0.56 -4.83
N LEU A 156 7.70 1.19 -3.71
CA LEU A 156 6.76 2.31 -3.65
C LEU A 156 7.41 3.69 -3.85
N GLY A 157 8.73 3.76 -4.08
CA GLY A 157 9.44 5.01 -4.35
C GLY A 157 9.75 5.89 -3.14
N PHE A 158 9.53 5.41 -1.91
CA PHE A 158 9.86 6.18 -0.70
C PHE A 158 11.36 6.27 -0.43
N ILE A 159 12.15 5.34 -0.97
CA ILE A 159 13.62 5.31 -0.83
C ILE A 159 14.28 5.07 -2.18
N ASP A 160 15.58 5.33 -2.28
CA ASP A 160 16.36 5.20 -3.52
C ASP A 160 17.25 3.95 -3.55
N ALA A 161 17.66 3.45 -2.37
CA ALA A 161 18.52 2.28 -2.28
C ALA A 161 18.36 1.54 -0.96
N ILE A 162 18.61 0.23 -1.01
CA ILE A 162 18.70 -0.62 0.18
C ILE A 162 20.18 -0.82 0.50
N GLU A 163 20.54 -0.59 1.76
CA GLU A 163 21.87 -0.91 2.28
C GLU A 163 21.83 -2.30 2.91
N ASP A 164 22.55 -3.23 2.30
CA ASP A 164 22.71 -4.60 2.80
C ASP A 164 24.12 -4.77 3.37
N TYR A 165 24.19 -4.99 4.69
CA TYR A 165 25.44 -5.22 5.43
C TYR A 165 25.89 -6.69 5.39
N THR A 166 25.17 -7.57 4.69
CA THR A 166 25.74 -8.88 4.37
C THR A 166 26.95 -8.64 3.49
N GLU A 167 28.16 -8.82 4.05
CA GLU A 167 29.31 -9.09 3.20
C GLU A 167 28.86 -10.20 2.27
N THR A 168 28.92 -9.95 0.96
CA THR A 168 28.92 -11.07 0.04
C THR A 168 30.19 -11.83 0.38
N ILE A 169 30.09 -12.85 1.24
CA ILE A 169 31.15 -13.81 1.46
C ILE A 169 31.25 -14.56 0.15
N ILE A 170 31.97 -13.98 -0.80
CA ILE A 170 32.33 -14.68 -2.01
C ILE A 170 33.32 -15.72 -1.50
N ASN A 171 32.85 -16.96 -1.37
CA ASN A 171 33.68 -18.11 -0.99
C ASN A 171 35.00 -18.12 -1.77
N SER A 172 35.02 -17.57 -3.00
CA SER A 172 36.23 -17.38 -3.79
C SER A 172 37.34 -16.57 -3.11
N ALA A 173 37.04 -15.51 -2.35
CA ALA A 173 38.07 -14.67 -1.73
C ALA A 173 38.72 -15.36 -0.52
N LEU A 174 37.92 -16.00 0.35
CA LEU A 174 38.41 -16.80 1.45
C LEU A 174 39.14 -18.05 0.94
N ILE A 175 38.55 -18.78 -0.02
CA ILE A 175 39.17 -19.97 -0.59
C ILE A 175 40.48 -19.58 -1.28
N LYS A 176 40.53 -18.50 -2.07
CA LYS A 176 41.78 -18.04 -2.69
C LYS A 176 42.85 -17.71 -1.66
N LYS A 177 42.50 -16.97 -0.60
CA LYS A 177 43.43 -16.62 0.50
C LYS A 177 44.06 -17.85 1.16
N TYR A 178 43.28 -18.90 1.41
CA TYR A 178 43.79 -20.14 2.02
C TYR A 178 44.40 -21.13 1.01
N THR A 179 44.00 -21.07 -0.27
CA THR A 179 44.54 -21.92 -1.34
C THR A 179 45.94 -21.46 -1.73
N ASP A 180 46.17 -20.15 -1.84
CA ASP A 180 47.47 -19.58 -2.21
C ASP A 180 48.55 -19.91 -1.17
N THR A 181 48.15 -20.10 0.10
CA THR A 181 49.04 -20.52 1.20
C THR A 181 49.14 -22.03 1.40
N ALA A 182 48.32 -22.83 0.72
CA ALA A 182 48.31 -24.28 0.88
C ALA A 182 49.43 -24.95 0.06
N PRO A 183 50.02 -26.07 0.54
CA PRO A 183 50.98 -26.85 -0.24
C PRO A 183 50.41 -27.27 -1.61
N ALA A 184 51.24 -27.30 -2.65
CA ALA A 184 50.84 -27.51 -4.05
C ALA A 184 49.97 -28.77 -4.29
N VAL A 185 50.13 -29.80 -3.47
CA VAL A 185 49.33 -31.03 -3.51
C VAL A 185 47.85 -30.76 -3.20
N TYR A 186 47.57 -29.86 -2.25
CA TYR A 186 46.20 -29.50 -1.86
C TYR A 186 45.59 -28.46 -2.80
N GLN A 187 46.40 -27.56 -3.38
CA GLN A 187 45.93 -26.59 -4.38
C GLN A 187 45.28 -27.26 -5.59
N ARG A 188 45.85 -28.38 -6.07
CA ARG A 188 45.29 -29.14 -7.19
C ARG A 188 43.90 -29.71 -6.90
N CYS A 189 43.70 -30.23 -5.68
CA CYS A 189 42.42 -30.78 -5.26
C CYS A 189 41.37 -29.69 -5.05
N ILE A 190 41.75 -28.57 -4.42
CA ILE A 190 40.85 -27.44 -4.17
C ILE A 190 40.40 -26.81 -5.49
N ASN A 191 41.31 -26.59 -6.44
CA ASN A 191 40.98 -26.03 -7.76
C ASN A 191 40.01 -26.92 -8.54
N LYS A 192 40.16 -28.25 -8.45
CA LYS A 192 39.26 -29.21 -9.10
C LYS A 192 37.82 -29.16 -8.53
N ILE A 193 37.70 -29.01 -7.21
CA ILE A 193 36.41 -28.90 -6.52
C ILE A 193 35.73 -27.55 -6.85
N LEU A 194 36.50 -26.47 -6.90
CA LEU A 194 35.98 -25.14 -7.26
C LEU A 194 35.40 -25.10 -8.66
N THR A 195 36.10 -25.66 -9.65
CA THR A 195 35.63 -25.73 -11.04
C THR A 195 34.33 -26.54 -11.20
N GLN A 196 34.14 -27.61 -10.41
CA GLN A 196 32.88 -28.38 -10.41
C GLN A 196 31.70 -27.61 -9.80
N LYS A 197 31.96 -26.75 -8.81
CA LYS A 197 30.92 -25.95 -8.15
C LYS A 197 30.42 -24.79 -9.03
N THR A 198 31.28 -24.25 -9.89
CA THR A 198 30.91 -23.21 -10.88
C THR A 198 29.90 -23.74 -11.91
N THR A 199 30.04 -25.00 -12.34
CA THR A 199 29.04 -25.68 -13.17
C THR A 199 27.68 -25.79 -12.48
N MET A 200 27.61 -26.13 -11.19
CA MET A 200 26.33 -26.20 -10.46
C MET A 200 25.64 -24.84 -10.26
N ASN A 201 26.40 -23.73 -10.21
CA ASN A 201 25.79 -22.39 -10.09
C ASN A 201 25.14 -21.92 -11.39
N THR A 202 25.64 -22.40 -12.53
CA THR A 202 25.07 -22.11 -13.86
C THR A 202 23.70 -22.80 -14.00
N ASP A 203 23.58 -24.04 -13.51
CA ASP A 203 22.32 -24.79 -13.47
C ASP A 203 21.26 -24.12 -12.58
N ASN A 204 21.67 -23.49 -11.47
CA ASN A 204 20.78 -22.71 -10.59
C ASN A 204 20.33 -21.39 -11.24
N GLN A 205 21.20 -20.74 -12.02
CA GLN A 205 20.88 -19.53 -12.77
C GLN A 205 19.82 -19.83 -13.84
N GLU A 206 19.96 -20.95 -14.56
CA GLU A 206 18.97 -21.41 -15.52
C GLU A 206 17.62 -21.75 -14.85
N LEU A 207 17.65 -22.27 -13.63
CA LEU A 207 16.45 -22.53 -12.82
C LEU A 207 15.75 -21.22 -12.40
N ILE A 208 16.51 -20.21 -12.00
CA ILE A 208 16.00 -18.87 -11.61
C ILE A 208 15.39 -18.20 -12.84
N GLU A 209 16.07 -18.18 -13.98
CA GLU A 209 15.56 -17.61 -15.23
C GLU A 209 14.29 -18.31 -15.72
N ARG A 210 14.22 -19.65 -15.59
CA ARG A 210 12.98 -20.39 -15.87
C ARG A 210 11.86 -20.00 -14.92
N THR A 211 12.16 -19.77 -13.64
CA THR A 211 11.17 -19.39 -12.62
C THR A 211 10.65 -17.97 -12.83
N THR A 212 11.52 -17.00 -13.15
CA THR A 212 11.09 -15.64 -13.54
C THR A 212 10.31 -15.63 -14.83
N SER A 213 10.66 -16.44 -15.85
CA SER A 213 9.82 -16.53 -17.07
C SER A 213 8.45 -17.18 -16.81
N VAL A 214 8.36 -18.10 -15.84
CA VAL A 214 7.07 -18.66 -15.41
C VAL A 214 6.25 -17.61 -14.66
N LEU A 215 6.87 -16.81 -13.79
CA LEU A 215 6.23 -15.67 -13.13
C LEU A 215 5.75 -14.62 -14.14
N ASP A 216 6.54 -14.27 -15.15
CA ASP A 216 6.13 -13.34 -16.21
C ASP A 216 4.98 -13.89 -17.06
N LYS A 217 4.98 -15.20 -17.34
CA LYS A 217 3.86 -15.88 -18.02
C LYS A 217 2.60 -15.90 -17.16
N ILE A 218 2.74 -16.10 -15.85
CA ILE A 218 1.63 -16.04 -14.89
C ILE A 218 1.11 -14.61 -14.77
N MET A 219 2.00 -13.60 -14.70
CA MET A 219 1.66 -12.18 -14.65
C MET A 219 0.92 -11.76 -15.93
N ASN A 220 1.41 -12.17 -17.10
CA ASN A 220 0.77 -11.92 -18.38
C ASN A 220 -0.55 -12.69 -18.53
N PHE A 221 -0.66 -13.88 -17.93
CA PHE A 221 -1.92 -14.60 -17.83
C PHE A 221 -2.92 -13.85 -16.93
N PHE A 222 -2.49 -13.36 -15.76
CA PHE A 222 -3.34 -12.52 -14.90
C PHE A 222 -3.75 -11.23 -15.60
N LYS A 223 -2.85 -10.55 -16.32
CA LYS A 223 -3.20 -9.40 -17.16
C LYS A 223 -4.26 -9.74 -18.21
N ARG A 224 -4.17 -10.92 -18.85
CA ARG A 224 -5.16 -11.39 -19.85
C ARG A 224 -6.48 -11.88 -19.25
N VAL A 225 -6.47 -12.37 -18.01
CA VAL A 225 -7.67 -12.84 -17.29
C VAL A 225 -8.40 -11.68 -16.62
N VAL A 226 -7.68 -10.64 -16.20
CA VAL A 226 -8.23 -9.41 -15.60
C VAL A 226 -8.68 -8.43 -16.69
N ASN A 227 -7.96 -8.33 -17.82
CA ASN A 227 -8.35 -7.49 -18.96
C ASN A 227 -9.05 -8.38 -20.01
N LYS A 228 -10.37 -8.48 -19.90
CA LYS A 228 -11.20 -9.18 -20.88
C LYS A 228 -11.14 -8.41 -22.21
N GLN A 229 -10.98 -9.15 -23.31
CA GLN A 229 -10.90 -8.62 -24.66
C GLN A 229 -12.14 -9.07 -25.44
N THR A 230 -12.83 -8.13 -26.07
CA THR A 230 -13.95 -8.41 -26.96
C THR A 230 -13.59 -7.99 -28.38
N ILE A 231 -13.60 -8.95 -29.31
CA ILE A 231 -13.29 -8.72 -30.72
C ILE A 231 -14.54 -8.13 -31.39
N THR A 232 -14.36 -7.00 -32.07
CA THR A 232 -15.43 -6.30 -32.79
C THR A 232 -15.03 -6.01 -34.24
N ASP A 233 -16.01 -5.63 -35.06
CA ASP A 233 -15.84 -5.19 -36.46
C ASP A 233 -14.84 -4.05 -36.65
N LYS A 234 -14.64 -3.20 -35.63
CA LYS A 234 -13.75 -2.04 -35.65
C LYS A 234 -12.48 -2.20 -34.82
N GLY A 235 -12.19 -3.41 -34.34
CA GLY A 235 -10.98 -3.74 -33.56
C GLY A 235 -11.28 -4.44 -32.22
N THR A 236 -10.26 -4.58 -31.37
CA THR A 236 -10.40 -5.21 -30.06
C THR A 236 -10.74 -4.15 -29.00
N LEU A 237 -11.81 -4.37 -28.24
CA LEU A 237 -12.14 -3.56 -27.07
C LEU A 237 -11.64 -4.25 -25.79
N HIS A 238 -10.94 -3.51 -24.95
CA HIS A 238 -10.39 -3.98 -23.67
C HIS A 238 -11.26 -3.50 -22.51
N HIS A 239 -11.59 -4.38 -21.57
CA HIS A 239 -12.45 -4.06 -20.43
C HIS A 239 -12.13 -4.92 -19.20
N SER A 240 -12.32 -4.37 -18.00
CA SER A 240 -11.95 -5.01 -16.71
C SER A 240 -13.09 -5.82 -16.06
N GLY A 241 -14.29 -5.86 -16.65
CA GLY A 241 -15.50 -6.50 -16.11
C GLY A 241 -16.42 -7.06 -17.20
N ASP A 242 -17.70 -7.36 -16.92
CA ASP A 242 -18.64 -7.78 -17.97
C ASP A 242 -19.20 -6.55 -18.73
N LEU A 243 -19.45 -6.69 -20.03
CA LEU A 243 -19.96 -5.62 -20.92
C LEU A 243 -21.44 -5.31 -20.64
N SER A 244 -21.72 -4.83 -19.43
CA SER A 244 -23.03 -4.34 -18.99
C SER A 244 -23.15 -2.83 -19.22
N GLU A 245 -24.38 -2.31 -19.18
CA GLU A 245 -24.65 -0.89 -19.39
C GLU A 245 -23.85 -0.01 -18.41
N GLY A 246 -23.08 0.95 -18.93
CA GLY A 246 -22.19 1.82 -18.16
C GLY A 246 -20.77 1.29 -17.93
N ALA A 247 -20.44 0.08 -18.42
CA ALA A 247 -19.09 -0.48 -18.32
C ALA A 247 -18.07 0.32 -19.15
N ASP A 248 -16.89 0.52 -18.56
CA ASP A 248 -15.77 1.21 -19.21
C ASP A 248 -15.05 0.30 -20.22
N VAL A 249 -14.83 0.83 -21.42
CA VAL A 249 -14.22 0.15 -22.56
C VAL A 249 -13.08 1.00 -23.13
N TYR A 250 -11.97 0.34 -23.47
CA TYR A 250 -10.70 0.98 -23.85
C TYR A 250 -10.16 0.40 -25.16
N GLN A 251 -9.32 1.19 -25.86
CA GLN A 251 -8.69 0.78 -27.12
C GLN A 251 -7.33 0.11 -26.93
N ASP A 252 -6.73 0.29 -25.76
CA ASP A 252 -5.41 -0.23 -25.42
C ASP A 252 -5.48 -1.29 -24.32
N GLU A 253 -4.49 -2.17 -24.34
CA GLU A 253 -4.34 -3.27 -23.39
C GLU A 253 -4.09 -2.82 -21.95
N ASP A 254 -3.61 -1.59 -21.76
CA ASP A 254 -3.28 -0.99 -20.47
C ASP A 254 -4.47 -0.23 -19.82
N LEU A 255 -5.64 -0.19 -20.49
CA LEU A 255 -6.86 0.48 -20.03
C LEU A 255 -6.69 2.00 -19.78
N THR A 256 -5.90 2.67 -20.62
CA THR A 256 -5.55 4.09 -20.46
C THR A 256 -6.29 5.01 -21.43
N THR A 257 -6.71 4.51 -22.58
CA THR A 257 -7.30 5.25 -23.70
C THR A 257 -8.75 4.82 -23.91
N PRO A 258 -9.73 5.68 -23.60
CA PRO A 258 -11.14 5.36 -23.76
C PRO A 258 -11.51 4.99 -25.20
N ALA A 259 -12.42 4.04 -25.37
CA ALA A 259 -12.95 3.65 -26.67
C ALA A 259 -13.69 4.81 -27.36
N VAL A 260 -13.52 4.91 -28.68
CA VAL A 260 -14.16 5.92 -29.51
C VAL A 260 -15.69 5.77 -29.43
N THR A 261 -16.38 6.89 -29.52
CA THR A 261 -17.84 6.92 -29.47
C THR A 261 -18.42 6.45 -30.81
N ASP A 262 -18.84 5.18 -30.87
CA ASP A 262 -19.39 4.56 -32.07
C ASP A 262 -20.20 3.29 -31.70
N THR A 263 -20.90 2.71 -32.66
CA THR A 263 -21.50 1.38 -32.54
C THR A 263 -20.49 0.32 -33.03
N TYR A 264 -20.30 -0.70 -32.21
CA TYR A 264 -19.41 -1.84 -32.41
C TYR A 264 -20.22 -3.12 -32.50
N THR A 265 -19.88 -4.01 -33.41
CA THR A 265 -20.53 -5.32 -33.54
C THR A 265 -19.59 -6.41 -33.02
N THR A 266 -20.01 -7.17 -32.02
CA THR A 266 -19.20 -8.27 -31.46
C THR A 266 -19.15 -9.45 -32.43
N ALA A 267 -18.16 -10.33 -32.26
CA ALA A 267 -18.07 -11.58 -33.02
C ALA A 267 -19.32 -12.49 -32.90
N ASP A 268 -20.09 -12.33 -31.83
CA ASP A 268 -21.35 -13.06 -31.58
C ASP A 268 -22.57 -12.37 -32.22
N GLY A 269 -22.37 -11.25 -32.94
CA GLY A 269 -23.41 -10.52 -33.66
C GLY A 269 -24.17 -9.48 -32.82
N GLU A 270 -23.76 -9.22 -31.58
CA GLU A 270 -24.39 -8.21 -30.72
C GLU A 270 -23.89 -6.80 -31.04
N GLN A 271 -24.81 -5.82 -31.11
CA GLN A 271 -24.46 -4.42 -31.31
C GLN A 271 -24.28 -3.71 -29.95
N LEU A 272 -23.08 -3.20 -29.72
CA LEU A 272 -22.69 -2.41 -28.56
C LEU A 272 -22.54 -0.95 -29.00
N ALA A 273 -23.39 -0.05 -28.50
CA ALA A 273 -23.12 1.38 -28.64
C ALA A 273 -22.15 1.81 -27.54
N VAL A 274 -21.08 2.52 -27.88
CA VAL A 274 -20.13 3.09 -26.93
C VAL A 274 -20.20 4.61 -27.01
N LYS A 275 -20.31 5.29 -25.87
CA LYS A 275 -20.26 6.75 -25.75
C LYS A 275 -19.24 7.16 -24.70
N GLN A 276 -18.26 7.95 -25.11
CA GLN A 276 -17.18 8.47 -24.25
C GLN A 276 -16.50 7.37 -23.41
N GLY A 277 -16.21 6.21 -24.03
CA GLY A 277 -15.61 5.07 -23.34
C GLY A 277 -16.56 4.22 -22.49
N LYS A 278 -17.88 4.41 -22.56
CA LYS A 278 -18.88 3.61 -21.81
C LYS A 278 -19.92 2.94 -22.71
N VAL A 279 -20.33 1.71 -22.38
CA VAL A 279 -21.35 0.95 -23.13
C VAL A 279 -22.77 1.50 -22.86
N ALA A 280 -23.54 1.74 -23.93
CA ALA A 280 -24.92 2.21 -23.96
C ALA A 280 -25.79 1.28 -24.83
N LYS A 281 -27.02 0.99 -24.40
CA LYS A 281 -27.91 -0.02 -25.02
C LYS A 281 -28.61 0.47 -26.29
N LEU A 282 -28.68 -0.38 -27.33
CA LEU A 282 -29.58 -0.22 -28.49
C LEU A 282 -30.45 -1.47 -28.66
N THR A 283 -31.76 -1.26 -28.87
CA THR A 283 -32.79 -2.29 -29.07
C THR A 283 -32.63 -3.01 -30.42
N PRO A 284 -32.85 -4.35 -30.53
CA PRO A 284 -32.68 -5.05 -31.80
C PRO A 284 -33.86 -4.80 -32.76
N VAL A 285 -33.54 -4.50 -34.01
CA VAL A 285 -34.46 -4.55 -35.17
C VAL A 285 -34.41 -5.95 -35.78
N ALA A 286 -35.56 -6.44 -36.21
CA ALA A 286 -35.79 -7.76 -36.77
C ALA A 286 -35.32 -7.93 -38.24
N MET A 287 -35.29 -9.20 -38.65
CA MET A 287 -35.49 -9.78 -39.99
C MET A 287 -34.28 -10.42 -40.72
N ASP A 288 -34.44 -11.74 -40.89
CA ASP A 288 -34.41 -12.53 -42.13
C ASP A 288 -33.08 -13.05 -42.73
N GLU A 289 -32.98 -14.39 -42.64
CA GLU A 289 -32.84 -15.39 -43.72
C GLU A 289 -31.85 -15.23 -44.90
N GLU A 290 -31.19 -16.37 -45.15
CA GLU A 290 -30.64 -16.92 -46.41
C GLU A 290 -29.22 -16.55 -46.91
N GLY A 291 -28.50 -17.62 -47.30
CA GLY A 291 -27.42 -17.55 -48.29
C GLY A 291 -26.19 -18.43 -47.99
N GLU A 292 -26.25 -19.73 -48.34
CA GLU A 292 -25.06 -20.55 -48.59
C GLU A 292 -24.30 -20.01 -49.83
N GLU A 293 -22.96 -19.96 -49.80
CA GLU A 293 -22.12 -20.25 -50.98
C GLU A 293 -20.63 -20.44 -50.60
N ASN A 294 -19.85 -20.96 -51.55
CA ASN A 294 -18.86 -22.03 -51.40
C ASN A 294 -17.39 -21.61 -51.74
N MET A 295 -16.42 -22.44 -51.31
CA MET A 295 -15.01 -22.64 -51.77
C MET A 295 -13.84 -21.78 -51.20
N PRO A 296 -12.56 -22.26 -51.25
CA PRO A 296 -12.00 -23.62 -51.10
C PRO A 296 -10.74 -23.68 -50.17
N ALA A 297 -10.27 -24.90 -49.92
CA ALA A 297 -9.22 -25.28 -48.97
C ALA A 297 -7.77 -24.89 -49.35
N ALA A 298 -7.01 -24.44 -48.35
CA ALA A 298 -5.54 -24.48 -48.33
C ALA A 298 -5.03 -25.22 -47.08
N ARG A 299 -4.29 -26.30 -47.31
CA ARG A 299 -3.71 -27.19 -46.29
C ARG A 299 -2.56 -26.51 -45.55
N PHE A 300 -2.67 -26.38 -44.23
CA PHE A 300 -1.51 -26.35 -43.32
C PHE A 300 -1.57 -27.56 -42.39
N LYS A 301 -0.56 -28.44 -42.46
CA LYS A 301 -0.38 -29.54 -41.51
C LYS A 301 0.27 -28.98 -40.23
N LEU A 302 -0.41 -29.12 -39.09
CA LEU A 302 0.16 -28.92 -37.75
C LEU A 302 0.63 -30.27 -37.17
N PRO A 303 1.75 -30.31 -36.41
CA PRO A 303 2.29 -31.55 -35.88
C PRO A 303 1.82 -31.77 -34.43
N VAL A 304 0.55 -32.11 -34.19
CA VAL A 304 0.13 -32.74 -32.92
C VAL A 304 -1.07 -33.64 -33.19
N LYS A 305 -1.06 -34.87 -32.67
CA LYS A 305 -2.18 -35.82 -32.83
C LYS A 305 -3.44 -35.21 -32.18
N PRO A 306 -4.60 -35.16 -32.87
CA PRO A 306 -5.81 -34.49 -32.38
C PRO A 306 -6.28 -34.94 -30.99
N GLY A 307 -6.06 -36.21 -30.63
CA GLY A 307 -6.46 -36.77 -29.34
C GLY A 307 -5.68 -36.22 -28.14
N GLU A 308 -4.42 -35.82 -28.29
CA GLU A 308 -3.62 -35.25 -27.19
C GLU A 308 -4.06 -33.83 -26.83
N VAL A 309 -4.41 -33.02 -27.84
CA VAL A 309 -4.93 -31.66 -27.65
C VAL A 309 -6.30 -31.72 -26.98
N GLN A 310 -7.14 -32.68 -27.37
CA GLN A 310 -8.49 -32.82 -26.83
C GLN A 310 -8.49 -33.31 -25.38
N ASN A 311 -7.58 -34.22 -25.02
CA ASN A 311 -7.38 -34.66 -23.64
C ASN A 311 -6.85 -33.53 -22.74
N ARG A 312 -5.86 -32.74 -23.23
CA ARG A 312 -5.37 -31.56 -22.48
C ARG A 312 -6.44 -30.49 -22.33
N LEU A 313 -7.29 -30.30 -23.33
CA LEU A 313 -8.42 -29.38 -23.25
C LEU A 313 -9.47 -29.83 -22.23
N GLN A 314 -9.77 -31.13 -22.17
CA GLN A 314 -10.67 -31.68 -21.15
C GLN A 314 -10.07 -31.54 -19.74
N GLU A 315 -8.77 -31.77 -19.57
CA GLU A 315 -8.08 -31.61 -18.29
C GLU A 315 -8.11 -30.15 -17.81
N VAL A 316 -7.84 -29.20 -18.72
CA VAL A 316 -7.89 -27.76 -18.40
C VAL A 316 -9.32 -27.33 -18.07
N LYS A 317 -10.33 -27.81 -18.82
CA LYS A 317 -11.75 -27.54 -18.50
C LYS A 317 -12.14 -28.10 -17.13
N ALA A 318 -11.69 -29.30 -16.78
CA ALA A 318 -11.96 -29.89 -15.46
C ALA A 318 -11.33 -29.08 -14.33
N ARG A 319 -10.07 -28.62 -14.50
CA ARG A 319 -9.40 -27.74 -13.52
C ARG A 319 -10.11 -26.40 -13.38
N LEU A 320 -10.57 -25.82 -14.49
CA LEU A 320 -11.32 -24.56 -14.47
C LEU A 320 -12.67 -24.69 -13.75
N HIS A 321 -13.40 -25.78 -13.99
CA HIS A 321 -14.64 -26.08 -13.28
C HIS A 321 -14.42 -26.26 -11.78
N ALA A 322 -13.34 -26.94 -11.37
CA ALA A 322 -13.00 -27.11 -9.96
C ALA A 322 -12.63 -25.78 -9.27
N GLN A 323 -11.89 -24.89 -9.95
CA GLN A 323 -11.58 -23.56 -9.43
C GLN A 323 -12.82 -22.68 -9.32
N ASN A 324 -13.72 -22.73 -10.30
CA ASN A 324 -14.98 -21.98 -10.24
C ASN A 324 -15.91 -22.46 -9.12
N ALA A 325 -15.91 -23.76 -8.81
CA ALA A 325 -16.65 -24.30 -7.68
C ALA A 325 -16.12 -23.78 -6.34
N LEU A 326 -14.79 -23.78 -6.16
CA LEU A 326 -14.14 -23.22 -4.95
C LEU A 326 -14.39 -21.72 -4.79
N LEU A 327 -14.40 -20.97 -5.90
CA LEU A 327 -14.70 -19.54 -5.88
C LEU A 327 -16.13 -19.26 -5.43
N ASN A 328 -17.09 -20.06 -5.90
CA ASN A 328 -18.50 -19.94 -5.50
C ASN A 328 -18.70 -20.31 -4.02
N GLU A 329 -17.98 -21.32 -3.52
CA GLU A 329 -17.99 -21.68 -2.10
C GLU A 329 -17.41 -20.57 -1.22
N ALA A 330 -16.27 -19.98 -1.63
CA ALA A 330 -15.65 -18.85 -0.94
C ALA A 330 -16.56 -17.60 -0.93
N LYS A 331 -17.26 -17.33 -2.04
CA LYS A 331 -18.24 -16.24 -2.14
C LYS A 331 -19.41 -16.45 -1.16
N THR A 332 -19.94 -17.67 -1.10
CA THR A 332 -21.03 -18.03 -0.18
C THR A 332 -20.59 -17.87 1.28
N ALA A 333 -19.38 -18.30 1.63
CA ALA A 333 -18.82 -18.13 2.97
C ALA A 333 -18.64 -16.65 3.34
N LEU A 334 -18.26 -15.79 2.38
CA LEU A 334 -18.14 -14.35 2.59
C LEU A 334 -19.50 -13.69 2.85
N GLU A 335 -20.53 -14.06 2.08
CA GLU A 335 -21.90 -13.57 2.25
C GLU A 335 -22.47 -13.98 3.62
N GLU A 336 -22.20 -15.22 4.07
CA GLU A 336 -22.56 -15.67 5.41
C GLU A 336 -21.82 -14.90 6.52
N ALA A 337 -20.54 -14.63 6.35
CA ALA A 337 -19.75 -13.86 7.32
C ALA A 337 -20.25 -12.40 7.43
N GLN A 338 -20.60 -11.78 6.31
CA GLN A 338 -21.20 -10.45 6.28
C GLN A 338 -22.58 -10.42 6.96
N SER A 339 -23.41 -11.44 6.72
CA SER A 339 -24.70 -11.60 7.38
C SER A 339 -24.55 -11.75 8.91
N ARG A 340 -23.57 -12.54 9.37
CA ARG A 340 -23.24 -12.67 10.80
C ARG A 340 -22.80 -11.33 11.41
N LEU A 341 -21.90 -10.61 10.75
CA LEU A 341 -21.45 -9.28 11.21
C LEU A 341 -22.59 -8.27 11.30
N ALA A 342 -23.51 -8.28 10.33
CA ALA A 342 -24.70 -7.42 10.36
C ALA A 342 -25.62 -7.77 11.55
N LYS A 343 -25.80 -9.07 11.83
CA LYS A 343 -26.58 -9.54 12.98
C LYS A 343 -25.94 -9.14 14.30
N THR A 344 -24.63 -9.34 14.47
CA THR A 344 -23.89 -8.92 15.67
C THR A 344 -23.94 -7.40 15.87
N ARG A 345 -23.88 -6.62 14.78
CA ARG A 345 -24.00 -5.16 14.84
C ARG A 345 -25.39 -4.71 15.33
N GLU A 346 -26.45 -5.36 14.86
CA GLU A 346 -27.81 -5.06 15.34
C GLU A 346 -28.05 -5.59 16.77
N GLU A 347 -27.47 -6.73 17.16
CA GLU A 347 -27.49 -7.24 18.54
C GLU A 347 -26.82 -6.26 19.51
N VAL A 348 -25.60 -5.79 19.20
CA VAL A 348 -24.88 -4.78 19.99
C VAL A 348 -25.66 -3.46 20.07
N LYS A 349 -26.27 -3.03 18.95
CA LYS A 349 -27.10 -1.81 18.91
C LYS A 349 -28.39 -1.97 19.72
N ASN A 350 -28.95 -3.17 19.79
CA ASN A 350 -30.13 -3.47 20.60
C ASN A 350 -29.78 -3.62 22.08
N GLU A 351 -28.62 -4.16 22.45
CA GLU A 351 -28.09 -4.14 23.83
C GLU A 351 -27.85 -2.71 24.31
N ILE A 352 -27.21 -1.86 23.50
CA ILE A 352 -27.01 -0.44 23.81
C ILE A 352 -28.36 0.29 23.99
N LYS A 353 -29.40 -0.11 23.25
CA LYS A 353 -30.76 0.44 23.42
C LYS A 353 -31.52 -0.16 24.59
N SER A 354 -31.31 -1.43 24.95
CA SER A 354 -32.03 -2.08 26.07
C SER A 354 -31.46 -1.67 27.43
N ASP A 355 -30.15 -1.42 27.51
CA ASP A 355 -29.48 -0.87 28.69
C ASP A 355 -29.77 0.63 28.89
N PHE A 356 -30.40 1.29 27.91
CA PHE A 356 -30.89 2.65 28.02
C PHE A 356 -32.43 2.68 28.10
N THR A 357 -32.97 2.25 29.23
CA THR A 357 -34.35 2.58 29.65
C THR A 357 -34.31 3.72 30.68
N PRO A 358 -34.85 4.92 30.37
CA PRO A 358 -34.88 6.05 31.30
C PRO A 358 -36.01 5.94 32.35
N GLU A 359 -36.41 4.73 32.74
CA GLU A 359 -37.29 4.53 33.89
C GLU A 359 -36.90 3.29 34.69
N GLY A 360 -36.44 3.53 35.93
CA GLY A 360 -36.51 2.55 37.02
C GLY A 360 -35.35 1.57 37.14
N SER A 361 -34.16 2.03 37.53
CA SER A 361 -33.16 1.14 38.15
C SER A 361 -32.73 1.64 39.52
N LYS A 362 -33.13 0.84 40.51
CA LYS A 362 -32.92 0.98 41.95
C LYS A 362 -31.42 0.94 42.29
N ARG A 363 -30.76 2.09 42.44
CA ARG A 363 -29.54 2.17 43.25
C ARG A 363 -29.88 2.43 44.70
N SER A 364 -29.84 1.34 45.48
CA SER A 364 -29.23 1.26 46.80
C SER A 364 -29.55 2.39 47.80
N SER A 365 -30.35 2.03 48.81
CA SER A 365 -30.67 2.79 50.02
C SER A 365 -29.49 3.06 50.97
N LYS A 366 -28.26 3.22 50.45
CA LYS A 366 -27.06 3.57 51.24
C LYS A 366 -26.53 5.00 51.04
N ALA A 367 -27.20 5.84 50.25
CA ALA A 367 -26.77 7.23 50.01
C ALA A 367 -27.42 8.29 50.94
N LYS A 368 -27.97 7.89 52.11
CA LYS A 368 -28.57 8.85 53.08
C LYS A 368 -27.64 9.29 54.21
N THR A 369 -26.33 9.03 54.10
CA THR A 369 -25.32 9.50 55.07
C THR A 369 -24.03 9.96 54.39
N GLU A 370 -24.14 10.71 53.29
CA GLU A 370 -22.99 11.45 52.76
C GLU A 370 -23.10 12.92 53.17
N THR A 371 -22.03 13.40 53.81
CA THR A 371 -21.80 14.81 54.14
C THR A 371 -21.83 15.65 52.87
N GLN A 372 -22.38 16.88 52.95
CA GLN A 372 -22.53 17.75 51.80
C GLN A 372 -21.23 17.88 50.99
N PRO A 373 -21.32 17.90 49.64
CA PRO A 373 -20.14 17.98 48.79
C PRO A 373 -19.35 19.27 49.08
N PHE A 374 -18.02 19.15 49.08
CA PHE A 374 -17.04 20.20 49.36
C PHE A 374 -17.23 21.48 48.51
N PHE A 375 -17.95 21.38 47.38
CA PHE A 375 -18.22 22.48 46.46
C PHE A 375 -19.61 23.15 46.64
N ALA A 376 -20.35 22.83 47.70
CA ALA A 376 -21.59 23.56 48.00
C ALA A 376 -21.25 25.03 48.35
N PRO A 377 -21.86 26.03 47.70
CA PRO A 377 -21.58 27.43 47.96
C PRO A 377 -21.92 27.80 49.41
N GLN A 378 -20.90 28.14 50.19
CA GLN A 378 -21.01 28.39 51.64
C GLN A 378 -21.49 29.81 51.97
N SER A 379 -21.45 30.74 51.02
CA SER A 379 -21.85 32.12 51.25
C SER A 379 -23.33 32.36 50.87
N PRO A 380 -24.08 33.17 51.65
CA PRO A 380 -25.45 33.55 51.30
C PRO A 380 -25.55 34.22 49.92
N LEU A 381 -24.48 34.90 49.51
CA LEU A 381 -24.39 35.58 48.21
C LEU A 381 -24.35 34.58 47.05
N ALA A 382 -23.56 33.51 47.18
CA ALA A 382 -23.43 32.47 46.16
C ALA A 382 -24.68 31.58 46.07
N GLN A 383 -25.35 31.34 47.20
CA GLN A 383 -26.64 30.62 47.22
C GLN A 383 -27.76 31.42 46.53
N ASN A 384 -27.78 32.74 46.70
CA ASN A 384 -28.75 33.62 46.03
C ASN A 384 -28.47 33.77 44.52
N ALA A 385 -27.20 33.72 44.10
CA ALA A 385 -26.84 33.73 42.68
C ALA A 385 -27.32 32.45 41.96
N VAL A 386 -27.15 31.28 42.60
CA VAL A 386 -27.65 30.01 42.08
C VAL A 386 -29.18 29.99 42.04
N LYS A 387 -29.87 30.50 43.06
CA LYS A 387 -31.35 30.60 43.03
C LYS A 387 -31.88 31.53 41.93
N ARG A 388 -31.16 32.59 41.56
CA ARG A 388 -31.55 33.48 40.44
C ARG A 388 -31.29 32.86 39.06
N ALA A 389 -30.32 31.97 38.94
CA ALA A 389 -29.97 31.32 37.68
C ALA A 389 -30.88 30.13 37.32
N VAL A 390 -31.64 29.59 38.29
CA VAL A 390 -32.46 28.37 38.14
C VAL A 390 -33.96 28.66 38.31
N ALA A 391 -34.36 29.93 38.44
CA ALA A 391 -35.78 30.30 38.39
C ALA A 391 -36.29 30.22 36.93
N PRO A 392 -37.45 29.57 36.68
CA PRO A 392 -37.97 29.31 35.34
C PRO A 392 -38.38 30.56 34.56
#